data_AF-M2RCQ5-F1
#
_entry.id   AF-M2RCQ5-F1
#
_cell.length_a   1.000
_cell.length_b   1.000
_cell.length_c   1.000
_cell.angle_alpha   90.00
_cell.angle_beta   90.00
_cell.angle_gamma   90.00
#
_symmetry.space_group_name_H-M   'P 1'
#
loop_
_entity.id
_entity.type
_entity.pdbx_description
1 polymer ?
#
loop_
_entity_poly.entity_id
_entity_poly.type
_entity_poly.pdbx_seq_one_letter_code
_entity_poly.pdbx_strand_id
1 'polypeptide(L)'
;MYPDFVIGDRDKNADLHPWDVKFCDDLEKDMLFEMLKAATFMNIDMLVEATAKTIAKNLIGKTVEQMREYLNEENDYTPEEIEELKKKYAD
;
A
#
# COMPACT_ATOMS: atom_id res chain seq x y z
N MET A 1 -27.37 7.77 -10.11
CA MET A 1 -27.69 8.11 -8.70
C MET A 1 -26.99 7.06 -7.87
N TYR A 2 -25.92 7.45 -7.16
CA TYR A 2 -25.14 6.49 -6.37
C TYR A 2 -26.01 6.00 -5.21
N PRO A 3 -26.25 4.68 -5.08
CA PRO A 3 -27.00 4.15 -3.96
C PRO A 3 -26.12 4.27 -2.71
N ASP A 4 -26.64 5.01 -1.73
CA ASP A 4 -26.33 4.93 -0.31
C ASP A 4 -24.83 4.94 0.08
N PHE A 5 -24.15 6.05 -0.25
CA PHE A 5 -22.88 6.39 0.38
C PHE A 5 -23.10 6.75 1.86
N VAL A 6 -23.13 5.73 2.73
CA VAL A 6 -23.05 5.91 4.17
C VAL A 6 -21.59 6.18 4.52
N ILE A 7 -21.26 7.45 4.76
CA ILE A 7 -19.97 7.86 5.34
C ILE A 7 -19.96 7.36 6.78
N GLY A 8 -19.44 6.16 7.04
CA GLY A 8 -19.16 5.74 8.42
C GLY A 8 -19.08 4.26 8.74
N ASP A 9 -19.70 3.37 7.96
CA ASP A 9 -19.79 1.93 8.31
C ASP A 9 -19.34 1.01 7.15
N ARG A 10 -18.18 1.29 6.55
CA ARG A 10 -17.55 0.33 5.63
C ARG A 10 -16.74 -0.66 6.47
N ASP A 11 -17.06 -1.94 6.36
CA ASP A 11 -16.23 -3.01 6.93
C ASP A 11 -14.81 -2.91 6.35
N LYS A 12 -13.80 -2.76 7.23
CA LYS A 12 -12.38 -2.66 6.83
C LYS A 12 -11.88 -3.92 6.11
N ASN A 13 -12.56 -5.04 6.31
CA ASN A 13 -12.30 -6.30 5.64
C ASN A 13 -13.09 -6.47 4.35
N ALA A 14 -14.04 -5.58 4.05
CA ALA A 14 -14.73 -5.61 2.77
C ALA A 14 -13.79 -5.21 1.63
N ASP A 15 -14.12 -5.71 0.44
CA ASP A 15 -13.44 -5.31 -0.78
C ASP A 15 -13.67 -3.82 -1.04
N LEU A 16 -12.63 -3.18 -1.60
CA LEU A 16 -12.74 -1.80 -2.04
C LEU A 16 -13.79 -1.67 -3.14
N HIS A 17 -14.51 -0.55 -3.15
CA HIS A 17 -15.43 -0.25 -4.23
C HIS A 17 -14.65 -0.17 -5.56
N PRO A 18 -15.18 -0.65 -6.70
CA PRO A 18 -14.45 -0.67 -7.98
C PRO A 18 -13.96 0.71 -8.44
N TRP A 19 -14.67 1.77 -8.07
CA TRP A 19 -14.24 3.14 -8.34
C TRP A 19 -12.98 3.52 -7.54
N ASP A 20 -12.87 3.13 -6.26
CA ASP A 20 -11.70 3.42 -5.42
C ASP A 20 -10.47 2.69 -5.96
N VAL A 21 -10.64 1.43 -6.38
CA VAL A 21 -9.59 0.63 -7.02
C VAL A 21 -9.12 1.32 -8.29
N LYS A 22 -10.06 1.67 -9.19
CA LYS A 22 -9.72 2.34 -10.45
C LYS A 22 -9.03 3.68 -10.22
N PHE A 23 -9.56 4.50 -9.31
CA PHE A 23 -8.99 5.79 -8.98
C PHE A 23 -7.53 5.64 -8.52
N CYS A 24 -7.25 4.71 -7.61
CA CYS A 24 -5.88 4.50 -7.12
C CYS A 24 -4.96 3.84 -8.17
N ASP A 25 -5.48 2.91 -8.99
CA ASP A 25 -4.71 2.25 -10.06
C ASP A 25 -4.36 3.21 -11.21
N ASP A 26 -5.18 4.25 -11.46
CA ASP A 26 -4.93 5.28 -12.49
C ASP A 26 -3.90 6.35 -12.02
N LEU A 27 -3.51 6.37 -10.75
CA LEU A 27 -2.50 7.30 -10.22
C LEU A 27 -1.07 6.80 -10.49
N GLU A 28 -0.18 7.73 -10.82
CA GLU A 28 1.26 7.46 -10.82
C GLU A 28 1.77 7.14 -9.42
N LYS A 29 2.83 6.33 -9.32
CA LYS A 29 3.41 5.85 -8.05
C LYS A 29 3.60 6.97 -7.03
N ASP A 30 4.29 8.04 -7.43
CA ASP A 30 4.64 9.13 -6.51
C ASP A 30 3.40 9.88 -6.02
N MET A 31 2.42 10.09 -6.90
CA MET A 31 1.13 10.69 -6.54
C MET A 31 0.34 9.80 -5.58
N LEU A 32 0.41 8.47 -5.73
CA LEU A 32 -0.23 7.53 -4.82
C LEU A 32 0.36 7.60 -3.40
N PHE A 33 1.68 7.73 -3.28
CA PHE A 33 2.34 7.94 -1.98
C PHE A 33 1.98 9.29 -1.36
N GLU A 34 1.97 10.37 -2.13
CA GLU A 34 1.53 11.68 -1.64
C GLU A 34 0.05 11.68 -1.24
N MET A 35 -0.80 10.95 -1.97
CA MET A 35 -2.21 10.77 -1.61
C MET A 35 -2.36 10.03 -0.28
N LEU A 36 -1.60 8.95 -0.05
CA LEU A 36 -1.60 8.22 1.23
C LEU A 36 -1.16 9.14 2.39
N LYS A 37 -0.09 9.94 2.20
CA LYS A 37 0.39 10.89 3.21
C LYS A 37 -0.65 11.95 3.53
N ALA A 38 -1.25 12.56 2.50
CA ALA A 38 -2.29 13.56 2.64
C ALA A 38 -3.54 12.99 3.34
N ALA A 39 -3.97 11.79 2.95
CA ALA A 39 -5.11 11.11 3.55
C ALA A 39 -4.88 10.80 5.03
N THR A 40 -3.68 10.34 5.38
CA THR A 40 -3.27 10.11 6.77
C THR A 40 -3.27 11.42 7.57
N PHE A 41 -2.71 12.49 6.99
CA PHE A 41 -2.66 13.81 7.63
C PHE A 41 -4.06 14.40 7.87
N MET A 42 -4.96 14.25 6.91
CA MET A 42 -6.35 14.73 7.00
C MET A 42 -7.28 13.79 7.77
N ASN A 43 -6.78 12.64 8.23
CA ASN A 43 -7.53 11.60 8.93
C ASN A 43 -8.75 11.08 8.14
N ILE A 44 -8.55 10.78 6.85
CA ILE A 44 -9.57 10.23 5.95
C ILE A 44 -9.35 8.72 5.79
N ASP A 45 -9.85 7.94 6.75
CA ASP A 45 -9.60 6.49 6.86
C ASP A 45 -9.89 5.70 5.58
N MET A 46 -10.97 6.00 4.87
CA MET A 46 -11.34 5.30 3.63
C MET A 46 -10.31 5.48 2.52
N LEU A 47 -9.70 6.67 2.44
CA LEU A 47 -8.70 6.98 1.42
C LEU A 47 -7.33 6.41 1.81
N VAL A 48 -7.01 6.38 3.11
CA VAL A 48 -5.84 5.65 3.63
C VAL A 48 -5.96 4.17 3.28
N GLU A 49 -7.12 3.56 3.52
CA GLU A 49 -7.35 2.15 3.22
C GLU A 49 -7.23 1.86 1.71
N ALA A 50 -7.87 2.66 0.87
CA ALA A 50 -7.83 2.48 -0.58
C ALA A 50 -6.40 2.56 -1.13
N THR A 51 -5.67 3.62 -0.76
CA THR A 51 -4.29 3.84 -1.22
C THR A 51 -3.33 2.79 -0.66
N ALA A 52 -3.44 2.43 0.62
CA ALA A 52 -2.61 1.39 1.24
C ALA A 52 -2.84 0.01 0.61
N LYS A 53 -4.09 -0.37 0.33
CA LYS A 53 -4.41 -1.65 -0.34
C LYS A 53 -3.85 -1.69 -1.77
N THR A 54 -3.90 -0.59 -2.53
CA THR A 54 -3.28 -0.52 -3.86
C THR A 54 -1.75 -0.62 -3.81
N ILE A 55 -1.10 0.07 -2.86
CA ILE A 55 0.35 -0.05 -2.66
C ILE A 55 0.72 -1.49 -2.29
N ALA A 56 -0.02 -2.11 -1.35
CA ALA A 56 0.20 -3.49 -0.94
C ALA A 56 0.05 -4.46 -2.12
N LYS A 57 -0.99 -4.30 -2.94
CA LYS A 57 -1.19 -5.08 -4.17
C LYS A 57 0.01 -5.00 -5.12
N ASN A 58 0.63 -3.82 -5.25
CA ASN A 58 1.82 -3.62 -6.08
C ASN A 58 3.09 -4.26 -5.49
N LEU A 59 3.13 -4.51 -4.18
CA LEU A 59 4.26 -5.17 -3.53
C LEU A 59 4.18 -6.70 -3.61
N ILE A 60 2.98 -7.28 -3.76
CA ILE A 60 2.81 -8.73 -3.85
C ILE A 60 3.61 -9.30 -5.03
N GLY A 61 4.46 -10.29 -4.75
CA GLY A 61 5.27 -10.99 -5.74
C GLY A 61 6.59 -10.30 -6.12
N LYS A 62 6.90 -9.13 -5.55
CA LYS A 62 8.22 -8.50 -5.70
C LYS A 62 9.26 -9.17 -4.78
N THR A 63 10.53 -9.21 -5.21
CA THR A 63 11.64 -9.58 -4.32
C THR A 63 11.95 -8.44 -3.34
N VAL A 64 12.71 -8.71 -2.28
CA VAL A 64 13.12 -7.70 -1.29
C VAL A 64 13.81 -6.51 -1.97
N GLU A 65 14.68 -6.76 -2.94
CA GLU A 65 15.39 -5.74 -3.69
C GLU A 65 14.44 -4.88 -4.53
N GLN A 66 13.46 -5.51 -5.19
CA GLN A 66 12.44 -4.80 -5.97
C GLN A 66 11.45 -4.02 -5.10
N MET A 67 11.15 -4.51 -3.88
CA MET A 67 10.35 -3.77 -2.92
C MET A 67 11.08 -2.51 -2.45
N ARG A 68 12.38 -2.60 -2.16
CA ARG A 68 13.22 -1.45 -1.81
C ARG A 68 13.26 -0.41 -2.92
N GLU A 69 13.49 -0.83 -4.16
CA GLU A 69 13.45 0.08 -5.31
C GLU A 69 12.07 0.74 -5.49
N TYR A 70 11.00 -0.04 -5.35
CA TYR A 70 9.64 0.49 -5.47
C TYR A 70 9.35 1.55 -4.39
N LEU A 71 9.71 1.26 -3.15
CA LEU A 71 9.55 2.15 -2.00
C LEU A 71 10.57 3.30 -1.97
N ASN A 72 11.58 3.28 -2.83
CA ASN A 72 12.70 4.22 -2.85
C ASN A 72 13.48 4.23 -1.52
N GLU A 73 13.72 3.04 -0.97
CA GLU A 73 14.45 2.81 0.28
C GLU A 73 15.83 2.18 0.02
N GLU A 74 16.83 2.59 0.80
CA GLU A 74 18.19 2.06 0.73
C GLU A 74 18.32 0.73 1.48
N ASN A 75 19.33 -0.09 1.13
CA ASN A 75 19.64 -1.28 1.91
C ASN A 75 20.57 -0.91 3.07
N ASP A 76 20.00 -0.90 4.27
CA ASP A 76 20.67 -0.59 5.54
C ASP A 76 21.27 -1.82 6.24
N TYR A 77 21.06 -3.02 5.70
CA TYR A 77 21.56 -4.27 6.29
C TYR A 77 22.95 -4.63 5.79
N THR A 78 23.77 -5.13 6.72
CA THR A 78 25.04 -5.79 6.40
C THR A 78 24.81 -7.14 5.70
N PRO A 79 25.79 -7.66 4.93
CA PRO A 79 25.68 -8.96 4.28
C PRO A 79 25.38 -10.10 5.26
N GLU A 80 25.99 -10.06 6.44
CA GLU A 80 25.79 -11.04 7.52
C GLU A 80 24.35 -11.02 8.04
N GLU A 81 23.79 -9.84 8.31
CA GLU A 81 22.39 -9.69 8.76
C GLU A 81 21.39 -10.17 7.70
N ILE A 82 21.66 -9.94 6.41
CA ILE A 82 20.83 -10.46 5.32
C ILE A 82 20.85 -12.00 5.31
N GLU A 83 22.00 -12.62 5.55
CA GLU A 83 22.12 -14.08 5.61
C GLU A 83 21.35 -14.66 6.81
N GLU A 84 21.44 -14.02 7.97
CA GLU A 84 20.66 -14.40 9.16
C GLU A 84 19.16 -14.25 8.93
N LEU A 85 18.71 -13.15 8.32
CA LEU A 85 17.32 -12.93 7.96
C LEU A 85 16.83 -13.99 6.96
N LYS A 86 17.61 -14.31 5.93
CA LYS A 86 17.28 -15.38 4.98
C LYS A 86 17.14 -16.72 5.67
N LYS A 87 18.04 -17.08 6.58
CA LYS A 87 17.93 -18.33 7.36
C LYS A 87 16.69 -18.36 8.26
N LYS A 88 16.34 -17.22 8.86
CA LYS A 88 15.21 -17.10 9.80
C LYS A 88 13.84 -17.14 9.12
N TYR A 89 13.75 -16.66 7.88
CA TYR A 89 12.49 -16.50 7.15
C TYR A 89 12.44 -17.33 5.85
N ALA A 90 13.26 -18.39 5.74
CA ALA A 90 13.28 -19.29 4.58
C ALA A 90 12.16 -20.37 4.59
N ASP A 91 11.30 -20.37 5.61
CA ASP A 91 10.18 -21.32 5.78
C ASP A 91 8.83 -20.74 5.36
#